data_AF-A0A6H1X534-F1
#
_entry.id   AF-A0A6H1X534-F1
#
_cell.length_a   1.000
_cell.length_b   1.000
_cell.length_c   1.000
_cell.angle_alpha   90.00
_cell.angle_beta   90.00
_cell.angle_gamma   90.00
#
_symmetry.space_group_name_H-M   'P 1'
#
loop_
_entity.id
_entity.type
_entity.pdbx_description
1 polymer ?
#
loop_
_entity_poly.entity_id
_entity_poly.type
_entity_poly.pdbx_seq_one_letter_code
_entity_poly.pdbx_strand_id
1 'polypeptide(L)'
;FIVKVKKVLECICVNCGKLKADISDPNFADKIRHVRDPKARMAVVWSHCKTKMICETDEPKEEGAEGDVDEPKKGHGGCGHQQPLIRKEGLKLFV
;
A
#
# COMPACT_ATOMS: atom_id res chain seq x y z
N PHE A 1 0.85 -6.95 -21.51
CA PHE A 1 0.87 -7.05 -20.02
C PHE A 1 1.79 -6.05 -19.31
N ILE A 2 2.85 -5.52 -19.95
CA ILE A 2 3.83 -4.63 -19.32
C ILE A 2 3.24 -3.44 -18.54
N VAL A 3 2.17 -2.81 -19.05
CA VAL A 3 1.48 -1.72 -18.36
C VAL A 3 0.82 -2.19 -17.07
N LYS A 4 0.27 -3.41 -17.06
CA LYS A 4 -0.35 -4.00 -15.87
C LYS A 4 0.71 -4.36 -14.83
N VAL A 5 1.84 -4.92 -15.27
CA VAL A 5 3.00 -5.22 -14.41
C VAL A 5 3.52 -3.94 -13.75
N LYS A 6 3.72 -2.86 -14.52
CA LYS A 6 4.09 -1.53 -13.98
C LYS A 6 3.13 -1.09 -12.87
N LYS A 7 1.82 -1.15 -13.12
CA LYS A 7 0.82 -0.76 -12.11
C LYS A 7 0.90 -1.62 -10.86
N VAL A 8 1.14 -2.92 -10.97
CA VAL A 8 1.32 -3.82 -9.82
C VAL A 8 2.57 -3.43 -9.02
N LEU A 9 3.70 -3.18 -9.69
CA LEU A 9 4.93 -2.72 -9.04
C LEU A 9 4.75 -1.36 -8.33
N GLU A 10 3.91 -0.48 -8.86
CA GLU A 10 3.54 0.79 -8.21
C GLU A 10 2.57 0.60 -7.03
N CYS A 11 1.95 -0.58 -6.88
CA CYS A 11 1.04 -0.89 -5.78
C CYS A 11 1.76 -1.53 -4.58
N ILE A 12 2.75 -2.39 -4.84
CA ILE A 12 3.42 -3.19 -3.82
C ILE A 12 4.75 -2.58 -3.40
N CYS A 13 5.25 -3.00 -2.25
CA CYS A 13 6.60 -2.75 -1.81
C CYS A 13 7.57 -3.59 -2.66
N VAL A 14 8.54 -2.95 -3.33
CA VAL A 14 9.53 -3.66 -4.15
C VAL A 14 10.50 -4.53 -3.34
N ASN A 15 10.53 -4.35 -2.00
CA ASN A 15 11.38 -5.10 -1.09
C ASN A 15 10.65 -6.28 -0.42
N CYS A 16 9.51 -6.04 0.25
CA CYS A 16 8.79 -7.08 0.99
C CYS A 16 7.57 -7.66 0.24
N GLY A 17 7.20 -7.12 -0.92
CA GLY A 17 6.07 -7.61 -1.74
C GLY A 17 4.67 -7.29 -1.20
N LYS A 18 4.55 -6.68 -0.02
CA LYS A 18 3.26 -6.28 0.58
C LYS A 18 2.63 -5.14 -0.21
N LEU A 19 1.29 -5.11 -0.31
CA LEU A 19 0.57 -3.94 -0.82
C LEU A 19 0.88 -2.74 0.06
N LYS A 20 1.12 -1.55 -0.49
CA LYS A 20 1.52 -0.36 0.29
C LYS A 20 0.37 0.32 1.07
N ALA A 21 -0.84 -0.18 0.90
CA ALA A 21 -2.04 0.27 1.60
C ALA A 21 -2.92 -0.94 1.91
N ASP A 22 -3.64 -0.89 3.02
CA ASP A 22 -4.63 -1.89 3.40
C ASP A 22 -5.83 -1.22 4.10
N ILE A 23 -6.76 -2.04 4.58
CA ILE A 23 -8.01 -1.58 5.20
C ILE A 23 -7.83 -0.91 6.57
N SER A 24 -6.61 -0.83 7.10
CA SER A 24 -6.32 -0.04 8.30
C SER A 24 -6.38 1.47 8.04
N ASP A 25 -6.15 1.91 6.79
CA ASP A 25 -6.42 3.29 6.35
C ASP A 25 -7.90 3.43 5.96
N PRO A 26 -8.72 4.20 6.73
CA PRO A 26 -10.13 4.40 6.42
C PRO A 26 -10.36 4.99 5.02
N ASN A 27 -9.46 5.88 4.56
CA ASN A 27 -9.58 6.48 3.23
C ASN A 27 -9.38 5.45 2.12
N PHE A 28 -8.51 4.46 2.34
CA PHE A 28 -8.32 3.36 1.40
C PHE A 28 -9.50 2.38 1.48
N ALA A 29 -9.91 2.00 2.69
CA ALA A 29 -11.02 1.09 2.94
C ALA A 29 -12.32 1.58 2.27
N ASP A 30 -12.70 2.83 2.46
CA ASP A 30 -13.92 3.41 1.89
C ASP A 30 -13.90 3.42 0.36
N LYS A 31 -12.72 3.70 -0.23
CA LYS A 31 -12.53 3.71 -1.69
C LYS A 31 -12.69 2.32 -2.30
N ILE A 32 -12.27 1.25 -1.62
CA ILE A 32 -12.32 -0.10 -2.17
C ILE A 32 -13.59 -0.89 -1.78
N ARG A 33 -14.22 -0.56 -0.65
CA ARG A 33 -15.32 -1.31 -0.04
C ARG A 33 -16.49 -1.57 -1.00
N HIS A 34 -16.82 -0.59 -1.83
CA HIS A 34 -17.99 -0.64 -2.71
C HIS A 34 -17.65 -1.04 -4.16
N VAL A 35 -16.37 -1.24 -4.50
CA VAL A 35 -15.94 -1.50 -5.87
C VAL A 35 -15.88 -3.00 -6.13
N ARG A 36 -16.99 -3.54 -6.67
CA ARG A 36 -17.13 -4.97 -6.97
C ARG A 36 -16.40 -5.40 -8.24
N ASP A 37 -16.37 -4.54 -9.27
CA ASP A 37 -15.70 -4.86 -10.54
C ASP A 37 -14.17 -4.94 -10.32
N PRO A 38 -13.53 -6.09 -10.61
CA PRO A 38 -12.09 -6.26 -10.36
C PRO A 38 -11.20 -5.30 -11.16
N LYS A 39 -11.62 -4.89 -12.35
CA LYS A 39 -10.85 -3.98 -13.22
C LYS A 39 -10.88 -2.56 -12.67
N ALA A 40 -12.05 -2.09 -12.24
CA ALA A 40 -12.23 -0.82 -11.55
C ALA A 40 -11.48 -0.81 -10.21
N ARG A 41 -11.59 -1.89 -9.44
CA ARG A 41 -10.90 -2.04 -8.15
C ARG A 41 -9.38 -1.89 -8.30
N MET A 42 -8.78 -2.51 -9.32
CA MET A 42 -7.36 -2.35 -9.60
C MET A 42 -6.98 -0.89 -9.91
N ALA A 43 -7.83 -0.15 -10.65
CA ALA A 43 -7.57 1.26 -10.95
C ALA A 43 -7.59 2.14 -9.70
N VAL A 44 -8.54 1.88 -8.79
CA VAL A 44 -8.65 2.56 -7.49
C VAL A 44 -7.45 2.26 -6.61
N VAL A 45 -7.10 0.97 -6.44
CA VAL A 45 -5.94 0.55 -5.66
C VAL A 45 -4.66 1.18 -6.19
N TRP A 46 -4.45 1.13 -7.50
CA TRP A 46 -3.28 1.73 -8.13
C TRP A 46 -3.22 3.25 -7.95
N SER A 47 -4.34 3.95 -8.11
CA SER A 47 -4.37 5.40 -7.94
C SER A 47 -4.00 5.83 -6.52
N HIS A 48 -4.34 5.01 -5.52
CA HIS A 48 -3.98 5.24 -4.13
C HIS A 48 -2.52 4.86 -3.84
N CYS A 49 -2.07 3.67 -4.25
CA CYS A 49 -0.75 3.16 -3.86
C CYS A 49 0.41 3.81 -4.62
N LYS A 50 0.20 4.32 -5.85
CA LYS A 50 1.27 4.91 -6.67
C LYS A 50 1.90 6.16 -6.04
N THR A 51 1.19 6.84 -5.14
CA THR A 51 1.67 8.06 -4.47
C THR A 51 2.40 7.74 -3.16
N LYS A 52 2.31 6.50 -2.66
CA LYS A 52 3.03 6.07 -1.45
C LYS A 52 4.48 5.73 -1.80
N MET A 53 5.39 6.56 -1.30
CA MET A 53 6.83 6.49 -1.55
C MET A 53 7.62 5.84 -0.39
N ILE A 54 6.93 5.34 0.64
CA ILE A 54 7.52 4.61 1.77
C ILE A 54 6.59 3.42 2.09
N CYS A 55 7.16 2.26 2.40
CA CYS A 55 6.40 1.11 2.91
C CYS A 55 6.15 1.31 4.41
N GLU A 56 4.99 1.83 4.76
CA GLU A 56 4.64 2.26 6.13
C GLU A 56 4.84 1.15 7.17
N THR A 57 5.66 1.41 8.18
CA THR A 57 5.83 0.52 9.34
C THR A 57 4.72 0.77 10.36
N ASP A 58 4.55 -0.16 11.28
CA ASP A 58 3.70 0.08 12.44
C ASP A 58 4.29 1.18 13.32
N GLU A 59 3.44 2.02 13.91
CA GLU A 59 3.87 2.93 14.97
C GLU A 59 4.32 2.09 16.18
N PRO A 60 5.47 2.41 16.79
CA PRO A 60 5.88 1.75 18.02
C PRO A 60 4.82 2.01 19.09
N LYS A 61 4.46 0.97 19.85
CA LYS A 61 3.56 1.12 21.00
C LYS A 61 4.24 2.04 22.02
N GLU A 62 3.61 3.16 22.39
CA GLU A 62 4.00 3.88 23.59
C GLU A 62 3.67 3.00 24.80
N GLU A 63 4.68 2.39 25.40
CA GLU A 63 4.59 1.73 26.69
C GLU A 63 4.40 2.80 27.77
N GLY A 64 3.15 3.19 28.08
CA GLY A 64 2.94 4.20 29.12
C GLY A 64 1.51 4.59 29.52
N ALA A 65 0.45 4.10 28.88
CA ALA A 65 -0.91 4.43 29.30
C ALA A 65 -1.60 3.20 29.89
N GLU A 66 -1.53 3.11 31.21
CA GLU A 66 -2.28 2.15 32.00
C GLU A 66 -3.79 2.39 31.81
N GLY A 67 -4.51 1.35 31.35
CA GLY A 67 -5.96 1.24 31.55
C GLY A 67 -6.86 1.79 30.46
N ASP A 68 -6.82 1.22 29.26
CA ASP A 68 -8.05 0.75 28.62
C ASP A 68 -7.74 -0.43 27.68
N VAL A 69 -8.54 -1.49 27.76
CA VAL A 69 -8.37 -2.72 26.98
C VAL A 69 -9.01 -2.50 25.62
N ASP A 70 -8.46 -1.60 24.81
CA ASP A 70 -8.80 -1.52 23.39
C ASP A 70 -7.67 -2.20 22.61
N GLU A 71 -8.03 -3.27 21.90
CA GLU A 71 -7.13 -4.12 21.14
C GLU A 71 -6.18 -3.25 20.29
N PRO A 72 -4.84 -3.41 20.40
CA PRO A 72 -3.92 -2.49 19.73
C PRO A 72 -4.19 -2.56 18.23
N LYS A 73 -4.62 -1.43 17.65
CA LYS A 73 -4.88 -1.31 16.21
C LYS A 73 -3.69 -1.87 15.46
N LYS A 74 -3.86 -3.04 14.82
CA LYS A 74 -2.82 -3.63 13.97
C LYS A 74 -2.52 -2.62 12.87
N GLY A 75 -1.31 -2.09 12.88
CA GLY A 75 -0.86 -1.19 11.83
C GLY A 75 -0.62 -1.92 10.51
N HIS A 76 -0.15 -1.17 9.53
CA HIS A 76 0.08 -1.64 8.17
C HIS A 76 1.11 -2.77 8.07
N GLY A 77 2.09 -2.85 8.99
CA GLY A 77 3.12 -3.89 9.05
C GLY A 77 4.04 -3.94 7.83
N GLY A 78 4.42 -2.78 7.28
CA GLY A 78 5.42 -2.64 6.23
C GLY A 78 6.86 -2.65 6.77
N CYS A 79 7.83 -2.52 5.86
CA CYS A 79 9.26 -2.68 6.17
C CYS A 79 10.08 -1.38 6.16
N GLY A 80 9.46 -0.22 5.99
CA GLY A 80 10.12 1.08 5.98
C GLY A 80 10.88 1.42 4.68
N HIS A 81 10.97 0.48 3.74
CA HIS A 81 11.74 0.68 2.50
C HIS A 81 11.16 1.82 1.65
N GLN A 82 12.04 2.73 1.20
CA GLN A 82 11.68 3.81 0.28
C GLN A 82 11.32 3.24 -1.09
N GLN A 83 10.21 3.69 -1.65
CA GLN A 83 9.64 3.13 -2.86
C GLN A 83 10.09 3.92 -4.10
N PRO A 84 10.57 3.21 -5.13
CA PRO A 84 11.04 3.81 -6.37
C PRO A 84 9.90 4.33 -7.25
N LEU A 85 10.23 5.27 -8.14
CA LEU A 85 9.32 5.71 -9.20
C LEU A 85 9.49 4.83 -10.45
N ILE A 86 8.55 3.92 -10.67
CA ILE A 86 8.65 2.99 -11.81
C ILE A 86 8.44 3.73 -13.14
N ARG A 87 9.45 3.70 -14.02
CA ARG A 87 9.39 4.28 -15.38
C ARG A 87 9.37 3.18 -16.43
N LYS A 88 8.68 3.43 -17.55
CA LYS A 88 8.62 2.51 -18.70
C LYS A 88 9.29 3.16 -19.89
N GLU A 89 10.25 2.48 -20.49
CA GLU A 89 10.85 2.88 -21.77
C GLU A 89 10.84 1.68 -22.72
N GLY A 90 10.05 1.77 -23.79
CA GLY A 90 9.84 0.65 -24.72
C GLY A 90 9.32 -0.60 -23.99
N LEU A 91 10.16 -1.64 -23.96
CA LEU A 91 9.90 -2.94 -23.32
C LEU A 91 10.57 -3.09 -21.95
N LYS A 92 11.25 -2.06 -21.44
CA LYS A 92 11.94 -2.07 -20.14
C LYS A 92 11.16 -1.30 -19.07
N LEU A 93 11.28 -1.76 -17.83
CA LEU A 93 10.84 -1.06 -16.63
C LEU A 93 12.07 -0.70 -15.80
N PHE A 94 12.19 0.56 -15.41
CA PHE A 94 13.22 1.07 -14.54
C PHE A 94 12.64 1.32 -13.16
N VAL A 95 13.38 0.87 -12.16
CA VAL A 95 13.09 0.95 -10.73
C VAL A 95 14.07 1.95 -10.15
#